data_AF-A0A9P6LQF2-F1
#
_entry.id   AF-A0A9P6LQF2-F1
#
_cell.length_a   1.000
_cell.length_b   1.000
_cell.length_c   1.000
_cell.angle_alpha   90.00
_cell.angle_beta   90.00
_cell.angle_gamma   90.00
#
_symmetry.space_group_name_H-M   'P 1'
#
loop_
_entity.id
_entity.type
_entity.pdbx_description
1 polymer ?
#
loop_
_entity_poly.entity_id
_entity_poly.type
_entity_poly.pdbx_seq_one_letter_code
_entity_poly.pdbx_strand_id
1 'polypeptide(L)'
;MASQNLVHFLSDFTLGFSDGLTVPFALTAGLSSLGRSETVIFAGLAELCAGCISMGIGGYLAARDASRETPHSPSPASEEEQGMLLAERRSEEDVDDHGEKGASSSGDAEAEFAVRRHSRKFRLYQQYAF
;
A
#
# COMPACT_ATOMS: atom_id res chain seq x y z
N MET A 1 -24.48 11.14 -16.39
CA MET A 1 -24.53 10.62 -15.00
C MET A 1 -24.40 9.10 -14.91
N ALA A 2 -25.19 8.29 -15.63
CA ALA A 2 -25.09 6.82 -15.57
C ALA A 2 -23.69 6.24 -15.87
N SER A 3 -22.95 6.84 -16.83
CA SER A 3 -21.60 6.40 -17.19
C SER A 3 -20.55 6.61 -16.07
N GLN A 4 -20.68 7.69 -15.30
CA GLN A 4 -19.70 8.02 -14.24
C GLN A 4 -19.76 7.02 -13.07
N ASN A 5 -20.98 6.63 -12.67
CA ASN A 5 -21.16 5.59 -11.65
C ASN A 5 -20.66 4.22 -12.11
N LEU A 6 -20.82 3.89 -13.40
CA LEU A 6 -20.32 2.64 -13.98
C LEU A 6 -18.79 2.60 -13.96
N VAL A 7 -18.12 3.70 -14.32
CA VAL A 7 -16.65 3.78 -14.34
C VAL A 7 -16.07 3.63 -12.94
N HIS A 8 -16.64 4.32 -11.94
CA HIS A 8 -16.17 4.20 -10.55
C HIS A 8 -16.35 2.77 -10.02
N PHE A 9 -17.53 2.17 -10.26
CA PHE A 9 -17.79 0.78 -9.88
C PHE A 9 -16.81 -0.20 -10.53
N LEU A 10 -16.54 -0.04 -11.84
CA LEU A 10 -15.64 -0.92 -12.56
C LEU A 10 -14.19 -0.77 -12.09
N SER A 11 -13.79 0.46 -11.71
CA SER A 11 -12.47 0.74 -11.12
C SER A 11 -12.32 0.05 -9.76
N ASP A 12 -13.27 0.25 -8.84
CA ASP A 12 -13.24 -0.37 -7.51
C ASP A 12 -13.27 -1.91 -7.61
N PHE A 13 -14.07 -2.44 -8.55
CA PHE A 13 -14.11 -3.87 -8.83
C PHE A 13 -12.77 -4.39 -9.34
N THR A 14 -12.15 -3.71 -10.30
CA THR A 14 -10.87 -4.14 -10.87
C THR A 14 -9.73 -4.06 -9.85
N LEU A 15 -9.74 -3.04 -8.99
CA LEU A 15 -8.78 -2.88 -7.90
C LEU A 15 -8.90 -4.03 -6.89
N GLY A 16 -10.13 -4.30 -6.42
CA GLY A 16 -10.37 -5.40 -5.49
C GLY A 16 -10.14 -6.79 -6.09
N PHE A 17 -10.44 -6.97 -7.38
CA PHE A 17 -10.16 -8.21 -8.09
C PHE A 17 -8.65 -8.44 -8.26
N SER A 18 -7.90 -7.39 -8.60
CA SER A 18 -6.45 -7.47 -8.73
C SER A 18 -5.77 -7.83 -7.41
N ASP A 19 -6.21 -7.22 -6.29
CA ASP A 19 -5.70 -7.54 -4.96
C ASP A 19 -6.10 -8.96 -4.52
N GLY A 20 -7.35 -9.35 -4.75
CA GLY A 20 -7.89 -10.68 -4.45
C GLY A 20 -7.24 -11.82 -5.24
N LEU A 21 -6.52 -11.51 -6.33
CA LEU A 21 -5.69 -12.47 -7.05
C LEU A 21 -4.24 -12.42 -6.60
N THR A 22 -3.66 -11.22 -6.52
CA THR A 22 -2.20 -11.05 -6.33
C THR A 22 -1.77 -11.40 -4.91
N VAL A 23 -2.50 -10.93 -3.90
CA VAL A 23 -2.11 -11.12 -2.50
C VAL A 23 -2.27 -12.60 -2.10
N PRO A 24 -3.42 -13.27 -2.35
CA PRO A 24 -3.52 -14.71 -2.07
C PRO A 24 -2.55 -15.56 -2.90
N PHE A 25 -2.25 -15.17 -4.14
CA PHE A 25 -1.24 -15.87 -4.96
C PHE A 25 0.16 -15.77 -4.34
N ALA A 26 0.60 -14.57 -3.97
CA ALA A 26 1.90 -14.38 -3.33
C ALA A 26 1.97 -15.10 -1.98
N LEU A 27 0.89 -15.03 -1.18
CA LEU A 27 0.80 -15.69 0.12
C LEU A 27 0.88 -17.21 -0.02
N THR A 28 0.10 -17.80 -0.93
CA THR A 28 0.13 -19.26 -1.16
C THR A 28 1.46 -19.73 -1.73
N ALA A 29 2.08 -18.97 -2.64
CA ALA A 29 3.42 -19.25 -3.15
C ALA A 29 4.49 -19.20 -2.04
N GLY A 30 4.43 -18.21 -1.14
CA GLY A 30 5.34 -18.09 -0.01
C GLY A 30 5.17 -19.22 1.03
N LEU A 31 3.94 -19.68 1.26
CA LEU A 31 3.62 -20.76 2.19
C LEU A 31 3.80 -22.17 1.59
N SER A 32 3.99 -22.29 0.27
CA SER A 32 4.15 -23.55 -0.47
C SER A 32 5.23 -24.47 0.11
N SER A 33 6.29 -23.90 0.69
CA SER A 33 7.42 -24.65 1.26
C SER A 33 7.11 -25.34 2.60
N LEU A 34 5.99 -25.02 3.26
CA LEU A 34 5.64 -25.56 4.58
C LEU A 34 5.20 -27.03 4.56
N GLY A 35 5.11 -27.66 3.39
CA GLY A 35 4.84 -29.10 3.25
C GLY A 35 3.43 -29.56 3.65
N ARG A 36 2.52 -28.63 4.01
CA ARG A 36 1.13 -28.91 4.38
C ARG A 36 0.17 -28.12 3.49
N SER A 37 -0.35 -28.75 2.45
CA SER A 37 -1.23 -28.10 1.46
C SER A 37 -2.51 -27.53 2.06
N GLU A 38 -3.07 -28.17 3.09
CA GLU A 38 -4.26 -27.68 3.79
C GLU A 38 -4.02 -26.29 4.39
N THR A 39 -2.86 -26.09 5.02
CA THR A 39 -2.49 -24.80 5.61
C THR A 39 -2.38 -23.71 4.55
N VAL A 40 -1.78 -24.01 3.41
CA VAL A 40 -1.66 -23.06 2.29
C VAL A 40 -3.04 -22.63 1.77
N ILE A 41 -3.94 -23.61 1.59
CA ILE A 41 -5.30 -23.35 1.08
C ILE A 41 -6.11 -22.53 2.09
N PHE A 42 -6.12 -22.91 3.37
CA PHE A 42 -6.86 -22.18 4.38
C PHE A 42 -6.30 -20.78 4.63
N ALA A 43 -4.98 -20.60 4.58
CA ALA A 43 -4.35 -19.30 4.72
C ALA A 43 -4.70 -18.38 3.52
N GLY A 44 -4.61 -18.89 2.30
CA GLY A 44 -5.01 -18.14 1.10
C GLY A 44 -6.49 -17.76 1.09
N LEU A 45 -7.37 -18.67 1.51
CA LEU A 45 -8.81 -18.41 1.62
C LEU A 45 -9.14 -17.42 2.74
N ALA A 46 -8.47 -17.55 3.89
CA ALA A 46 -8.64 -16.63 5.00
C ALA A 46 -8.23 -15.21 4.61
N GLU A 47 -7.10 -15.04 3.94
CA GLU A 47 -6.63 -13.75 3.42
C GLU A 47 -7.63 -13.16 2.41
N LEU A 48 -8.13 -13.96 1.47
CA LEU A 48 -9.13 -13.53 0.49
C LEU A 48 -10.40 -13.02 1.20
N CYS A 49 -10.94 -13.80 2.15
CA CYS A 49 -12.15 -13.40 2.88
C CYS A 49 -11.91 -12.14 3.73
N ALA A 50 -10.79 -12.05 4.43
CA ALA A 50 -10.43 -10.89 5.23
C ALA A 50 -10.27 -9.64 4.34
N GLY A 51 -9.58 -9.76 3.21
CA GLY A 51 -9.40 -8.70 2.23
C GLY A 51 -10.72 -8.19 1.65
N CYS A 52 -11.61 -9.10 1.23
CA CYS A 52 -12.94 -8.73 0.71
C CYS A 52 -13.79 -7.98 1.74
N ILE A 53 -13.77 -8.41 3.01
CA ILE A 53 -14.51 -7.73 4.09
C ILE A 53 -13.92 -6.36 4.37
N SER A 54 -12.60 -6.28 4.51
CA SER A 54 -11.87 -5.04 4.80
C SER A 54 -12.12 -3.99 3.71
N MET A 55 -11.93 -4.36 2.46
CA MET A 55 -12.11 -3.45 1.31
C MET A 55 -13.59 -3.11 1.09
N GLY A 56 -14.51 -4.06 1.30
CA GLY A 56 -15.95 -3.81 1.19
C GLY A 56 -16.46 -2.81 2.23
N ILE A 57 -16.04 -2.96 3.49
CA ILE A 57 -16.36 -2.00 4.56
C ILE A 57 -15.64 -0.67 4.32
N GLY A 58 -14.36 -0.69 3.95
CA GLY A 58 -13.57 0.49 3.66
C GLY A 58 -14.18 1.34 2.54
N GLY A 59 -14.59 0.70 1.43
CA GLY A 59 -15.26 1.38 0.32
C GLY A 59 -16.63 1.94 0.72
N TYR A 60 -17.41 1.21 1.51
CA TYR A 60 -18.69 1.71 2.03
C TYR A 60 -18.53 2.93 2.94
N LEU A 61 -17.57 2.88 3.88
CA LEU A 61 -17.29 4.01 4.77
C LEU A 61 -16.77 5.21 4.00
N ALA A 62 -15.84 5.00 3.05
CA ALA A 62 -15.33 6.07 2.18
C ALA A 62 -16.44 6.75 1.38
N ALA A 63 -17.36 5.98 0.79
CA ALA A 63 -18.51 6.53 0.06
C ALA A 63 -19.48 7.28 1.00
N ARG A 64 -19.67 6.78 2.23
CA ARG A 64 -20.52 7.42 3.24
C ARG A 64 -19.91 8.72 3.77
N ASP A 65 -18.61 8.80 3.95
CA ASP A 65 -17.93 10.01 4.42
C ASP A 65 -17.86 11.07 3.32
N ALA A 66 -17.58 10.66 2.07
CA ALA A 66 -17.65 11.56 0.91
C ALA A 66 -19.02 12.22 0.72
N SER A 67 -20.10 11.58 1.18
CA SER A 67 -21.46 12.14 1.13
C SER A 67 -21.85 12.95 2.38
N ARG A 68 -21.04 12.92 3.44
CA ARG A 68 -21.20 13.71 4.68
C ARG A 68 -20.32 14.96 4.73
N GLU A 69 -19.31 15.05 3.88
CA GLU A 69 -18.42 16.21 3.76
C GLU A 69 -19.22 17.44 3.28
N THR A 70 -19.78 18.19 4.23
CA THR A 70 -20.03 19.63 4.06
C THR A 70 -18.69 20.31 3.81
N PRO A 71 -18.56 21.30 2.90
CA PRO A 71 -17.28 21.95 2.63
C PRO A 71 -16.80 22.68 3.88
N HIS A 72 -15.97 22.02 4.69
CA HIS A 72 -15.42 22.59 5.91
C HIS A 72 -13.93 22.25 5.99
N SER A 73 -13.16 23.34 5.91
CA SER A 73 -11.80 23.59 6.40
C SER A 73 -10.91 22.37 6.72
N PRO A 74 -9.65 22.34 6.21
CA PRO A 74 -8.72 21.25 6.50
C PRO A 74 -8.61 21.01 8.00
N SER A 75 -8.85 19.76 8.41
CA SER A 75 -8.69 19.32 9.79
C SER A 75 -7.22 19.37 10.19
N PRO A 76 -6.87 19.97 11.35
CA PRO A 76 -5.47 20.13 11.79
C PRO A 76 -4.74 18.80 12.04
N ALA A 77 -5.46 17.67 12.14
CA ALA A 77 -4.86 16.37 12.39
C ALA A 77 -3.99 15.84 11.23
N SER A 78 -4.35 16.13 9.97
CA SER A 78 -3.54 15.72 8.81
C SER A 78 -2.28 16.56 8.62
N GLU A 79 -2.28 17.80 9.14
CA GLU A 79 -1.09 18.67 9.15
C GLU A 79 -0.10 18.26 10.23
N GLU A 80 -0.56 17.73 11.37
CA GLU A 80 0.32 17.20 12.42
C GLU A 80 1.02 15.90 12.01
N GLU A 81 0.32 14.98 11.34
CA GLU A 81 0.93 13.74 10.82
C GLU A 81 1.89 14.03 9.66
N GLN A 82 1.53 14.94 8.74
CA GLN A 82 2.44 15.41 7.70
C GLN A 82 3.61 16.23 8.27
N GLY A 83 3.36 17.02 9.32
CA GLY A 83 4.37 17.79 10.04
C GLY A 83 5.37 16.89 10.78
N MET A 84 4.90 15.80 11.39
CA MET A 84 5.77 14.77 11.96
C MET A 84 6.57 14.05 10.87
N LEU A 85 5.94 13.67 9.75
CA LEU A 85 6.65 13.04 8.64
C LEU A 85 7.71 13.96 8.00
N LEU A 86 7.44 15.27 7.92
CA LEU A 86 8.39 16.27 7.43
C LEU A 86 9.47 16.62 8.47
N ALA A 87 9.14 16.61 9.75
CA ALA A 87 10.09 16.81 10.84
C ALA A 87 11.05 15.62 10.95
N GLU A 88 10.54 14.39 10.85
CA GLU A 88 11.33 13.16 10.82
C GLU A 88 12.32 13.18 9.65
N ARG A 89 11.84 13.62 8.46
CA ARG A 89 12.67 13.82 7.26
C ARG A 89 13.74 14.90 7.41
N ARG A 90 13.53 15.89 8.28
CA ARG A 90 14.49 16.99 8.53
C ARG A 90 15.55 16.58 9.55
N SER A 91 15.19 15.77 10.55
CA SER A 91 16.16 15.21 11.52
C SER A 91 17.13 14.21 10.91
N GLU A 92 16.81 13.61 9.76
CA GLU A 92 17.72 12.72 9.02
C GLU A 92 18.73 13.49 8.11
N GLU A 93 18.55 14.79 7.85
CA GLU A 93 19.46 15.58 7.00
C GLU A 93 20.58 16.31 7.77
N ASP A 94 20.51 16.42 9.11
CA ASP A 94 21.46 17.19 9.94
C ASP A 94 22.45 16.34 10.77
N VAL A 95 22.54 15.03 10.54
CA VAL A 95 23.53 14.17 11.23
C VAL A 95 24.31 13.34 10.21
N ASP A 96 25.30 13.94 9.56
CA ASP A 96 26.53 13.24 9.16
C ASP A 96 27.59 14.23 8.63
N ASP A 97 28.17 15.02 9.54
CA ASP A 97 29.58 15.44 9.41
C ASP A 97 30.29 15.11 10.72
N HIS A 98 30.65 13.84 10.89
CA HIS A 98 31.92 13.46 11.51
C HIS A 98 32.15 11.99 11.25
N GLY A 99 33.11 11.70 10.37
CA GLY A 99 33.45 10.33 10.02
C GLY A 99 34.01 9.52 11.17
N GLU A 100 33.84 8.20 11.10
CA GLU A 100 34.94 7.26 11.22
C GLU A 100 34.58 5.87 10.67
N LYS A 101 35.64 5.17 10.29
CA LYS A 101 35.70 3.89 9.59
C LYS A 101 35.07 2.72 10.37
N GLY A 102 34.48 1.78 9.63
CA GLY A 102 34.30 0.40 10.11
C GLY A 102 33.59 -0.47 9.10
N ALA A 103 34.34 -1.33 8.40
CA ALA A 103 33.88 -2.15 7.29
C ALA A 103 33.07 -3.39 7.73
N SER A 104 31.96 -3.72 7.05
CA SER A 104 31.71 -5.05 6.44
C SER A 104 30.29 -5.18 5.85
N SER A 105 30.17 -5.94 4.75
CA SER A 105 28.98 -6.38 3.99
C SER A 105 28.14 -5.32 3.23
N SER A 106 28.73 -4.81 2.14
CA SER A 106 28.14 -3.84 1.18
C SER A 106 27.47 -4.50 -0.05
N GLY A 107 27.00 -5.75 0.04
CA GLY A 107 26.48 -6.49 -1.11
C GLY A 107 24.95 -6.47 -1.29
N ASP A 108 24.21 -6.46 -0.18
CA ASP A 108 22.77 -6.77 -0.21
C ASP A 108 21.87 -5.52 -0.18
N ALA A 109 22.39 -4.41 0.35
CA ALA A 109 21.63 -3.15 0.48
C ALA A 109 21.45 -2.42 -0.86
N GLU A 110 22.39 -2.55 -1.79
CA GLU A 110 22.34 -1.86 -3.08
C GLU A 110 21.30 -2.49 -4.03
N ALA A 111 21.13 -3.82 -3.95
CA ALA A 111 20.08 -4.53 -4.66
C ALA A 111 18.69 -4.17 -4.13
N GLU A 112 18.52 -4.05 -2.81
CA GLU A 112 17.25 -3.64 -2.20
C GLU A 112 16.89 -2.18 -2.53
N PHE A 113 17.89 -1.29 -2.55
CA PHE A 113 17.70 0.12 -2.89
C PHE A 113 17.37 0.33 -4.38
N ALA A 114 17.99 -0.45 -5.27
CA ALA A 114 17.68 -0.42 -6.71
C ALA A 114 16.24 -0.90 -7.00
N VAL A 115 15.78 -1.96 -6.33
CA VAL A 115 14.39 -2.45 -6.44
C VAL A 115 13.41 -1.39 -5.92
N ARG A 116 13.68 -0.79 -4.74
CA ARG A 116 12.84 0.28 -4.18
C ARG A 116 12.76 1.52 -5.09
N ARG A 117 13.82 1.86 -5.81
CA ARG A 117 13.83 2.98 -6.75
C ARG A 117 12.97 2.71 -7.99
N HIS A 118 12.93 1.47 -8.45
CA HIS A 118 12.13 1.09 -9.62
C HIS A 118 10.63 1.04 -9.29
N SER A 119 10.24 0.57 -8.10
CA SER A 119 8.84 0.52 -7.65
C SER A 119 8.17 1.90 -7.51
N ARG A 120 8.95 2.98 -7.29
CA ARG A 120 8.40 4.35 -7.25
C ARG A 120 8.02 4.90 -8.62
N LYS A 121 8.74 4.51 -9.69
CA LYS A 121 8.38 4.93 -11.06
C LYS A 121 7.13 4.23 -11.58
N PHE A 122 6.84 3.00 -11.13
CA PHE A 122 5.64 2.27 -11.55
C PHE A 122 4.36 2.81 -10.90
N ARG A 123 4.44 3.27 -9.63
CA ARG A 123 3.30 3.93 -8.96
C ARG A 123 2.89 5.26 -9.61
N LEU A 124 3.85 6.00 -10.17
CA LEU A 124 3.57 7.25 -10.88
C LEU A 124 2.83 7.05 -12.22
N TYR A 125 2.94 5.87 -12.84
CA TYR A 125 2.18 5.58 -14.07
C TYR A 125 0.76 5.09 -13.80
N GLN A 126 0.52 4.34 -12.72
CA GLN A 126 -0.85 3.96 -12.34
C GLN A 126 -1.67 5.14 -11.79
N GLN A 127 -1.03 6.19 -11.27
CA GLN A 127 -1.72 7.40 -10.85
C GLN A 127 -2.13 8.32 -12.02
N TYR A 128 -1.67 8.05 -13.24
CA TYR A 128 -2.02 8.81 -14.46
C TYR A 128 -2.82 8.01 -15.50
N ALA A 129 -3.23 6.78 -15.17
CA ALA A 129 -4.26 6.07 -15.91
C ALA A 129 -5.60 6.27 -15.18
N PHE A 130 -6.34 7.27 -15.64
CA PHE A 130 -7.62 7.83 -15.15
C PHE A 130 -7.50 9.01 -14.18
#